data_AF-A0A380BY13-F1
#
_entry.id   AF-A0A380BY13-F1
#
_cell.length_a   1.000
_cell.length_b   1.000
_cell.length_c   1.000
_cell.angle_alpha   90.00
_cell.angle_beta   90.00
_cell.angle_gamma   90.00
#
_symmetry.space_group_name_H-M   'P 1'
#
loop_
_entity.id
_entity.type
_entity.pdbx_description
1 polymer ?
#
loop_
_entity_poly.entity_id
_entity_poly.type
_entity_poly.pdbx_seq_one_letter_code
_entity_poly.pdbx_strand_id
1 'polypeptide(L)'
;MNLIPFGLRSDGVYIDVEDATRGKSCDCVCPSCGIALLARLGEVNAPHFAHDSKEGSKEEIEACKFSFYVSVRYMLKQLFQEQGLLMLPPLDVDLDGEKHVITKNTRITYELKDLAQDTYINNVKFDIVIAVSERKLCLYISHPGRPAPIYDYLRMDKHTAVLELELIHFAKLFSESHRLKSAKQLLQDWVESSIKGKHWIYNPRRSEWLEYQRTKEKPDEPPKSTLDRIKEQIAKTETCKYHCVFCKLDFEGSSLLNRCPKCNDYLCVIRKRLNSVTSTAVKGKYRYR
;
A
#
# COMPACT_ATOMS: atom_id res chain seq x y z
N MET A 1 5.01 -17.78 27.38
CA MET A 1 6.28 -17.04 27.59
C MET A 1 5.96 -15.96 28.60
N ASN A 2 6.43 -16.09 29.85
CA ASN A 2 6.09 -15.14 30.95
C ASN A 2 7.21 -14.11 31.19
N LEU A 3 8.15 -13.97 30.25
CA LEU A 3 9.22 -13.01 30.33
C LEU A 3 8.68 -11.67 29.83
N ILE A 4 8.72 -10.65 30.67
CA ILE A 4 8.21 -9.31 30.35
C ILE A 4 9.41 -8.40 30.07
N PRO A 5 9.64 -7.94 28.83
CA PRO A 5 10.81 -7.11 28.51
C PRO A 5 10.68 -5.67 29.02
N PHE A 6 9.45 -5.15 29.14
CA PHE A 6 9.21 -3.75 29.49
C PHE A 6 8.28 -3.59 30.68
N GLY A 7 8.66 -2.73 31.61
CA GLY A 7 7.87 -2.35 32.78
C GLY A 7 7.37 -0.91 32.66
N LEU A 8 6.22 -0.62 33.27
CA LEU A 8 5.76 0.76 33.44
C LEU A 8 6.27 1.28 34.78
N ARG A 9 7.13 2.30 34.76
CA ARG A 9 7.61 2.94 35.98
C ARG A 9 6.58 3.94 36.52
N SER A 10 6.67 4.29 37.80
CA SER A 10 5.73 5.19 38.48
C SER A 10 5.65 6.62 37.89
N ASP A 11 6.65 7.05 37.12
CA ASP A 11 6.61 8.32 36.37
C ASP A 11 5.86 8.23 35.02
N GLY A 12 5.27 7.08 34.71
CA GLY A 12 4.50 6.86 33.49
C GLY A 12 5.33 6.46 32.27
N VAL A 13 6.64 6.25 32.44
CA VAL A 13 7.55 5.87 31.36
C VAL A 13 7.68 4.35 31.28
N TYR A 14 7.54 3.80 30.07
CA TYR A 14 7.90 2.40 29.80
C TYR A 14 9.42 2.31 29.67
N ILE A 15 10.03 1.37 30.37
CA ILE A 15 11.49 1.16 30.36
C ILE A 15 11.84 -0.28 30.00
N ASP A 16 13.03 -0.47 29.43
CA ASP A 16 13.65 -1.78 29.30
C ASP A 16 14.00 -2.32 30.69
N VAL A 17 13.92 -3.64 30.87
CA VAL A 17 14.41 -4.27 32.10
C VAL A 17 15.90 -4.00 32.32
N GLU A 18 16.70 -3.87 31.27
CA GLU A 18 18.13 -3.56 31.41
C GLU A 18 18.38 -2.15 31.98
N ASP A 19 17.42 -1.23 31.82
CA ASP A 19 17.45 0.12 32.40
C ASP A 19 16.92 0.14 33.85
N ALA A 20 16.40 -0.99 34.36
CA ALA A 20 15.82 -1.09 35.68
C ALA A 20 16.87 -1.36 36.78
N THR A 21 16.63 -0.82 37.97
CA THR A 21 17.34 -1.31 39.16
C THR A 21 16.88 -2.73 39.49
N ARG A 22 17.84 -3.64 39.72
CA ARG A 22 17.58 -5.06 40.03
C ARG A 22 16.56 -5.23 41.17
N GLY A 23 15.69 -6.23 41.02
CA GLY A 23 14.68 -6.56 42.03
C GLY A 23 13.49 -5.61 41.99
N LYS A 24 12.96 -5.27 43.17
CA LYS A 24 11.72 -4.48 43.32
C LYS A 24 11.94 -2.97 43.25
N SER A 25 13.17 -2.51 43.43
CA SER A 25 13.50 -1.08 43.51
C SER A 25 13.22 -0.28 42.23
N CYS A 26 12.92 -0.96 41.12
CA CYS A 26 12.47 -0.33 39.86
C CYS A 26 11.16 0.45 40.05
N ASP A 27 10.33 0.01 41.01
CA ASP A 27 8.96 0.50 41.19
C ASP A 27 8.16 0.44 39.88
N CYS A 28 8.29 -0.70 39.20
CA CYS A 28 7.73 -0.95 37.89
C CYS A 28 6.55 -1.91 38.00
N VAL A 29 5.50 -1.66 37.23
CA VAL A 29 4.28 -2.50 37.18
C VAL A 29 4.09 -3.12 35.79
N CYS A 30 3.36 -4.22 35.73
CA CYS A 30 3.03 -4.89 34.48
C CYS A 30 2.04 -4.04 33.68
N PRO A 31 2.35 -3.64 32.43
CA PRO A 31 1.41 -2.88 31.59
C PRO A 31 0.11 -3.61 31.25
N SER A 32 0.06 -4.93 31.49
CA SER A 32 -1.10 -5.76 31.19
C SER A 32 -2.07 -5.93 32.36
N CYS A 33 -1.56 -6.16 33.59
CA CYS A 33 -2.39 -6.47 34.75
C CYS A 33 -2.20 -5.50 35.93
N GLY A 34 -1.21 -4.60 35.88
CA GLY A 34 -0.94 -3.64 36.94
C GLY A 34 -0.18 -4.20 38.15
N ILE A 35 0.03 -5.51 38.24
CA ILE A 35 0.79 -6.13 39.34
C ILE A 35 2.26 -5.67 39.28
N ALA A 36 2.86 -5.42 40.44
CA ALA A 36 4.27 -5.04 40.55
C ALA A 36 5.21 -6.08 39.92
N LEU A 37 6.33 -5.58 39.41
CA LEU A 37 7.35 -6.35 38.73
C LEU A 37 8.67 -6.37 39.51
N LEU A 38 9.38 -7.48 39.37
CA LEU A 38 10.74 -7.69 39.84
C LEU A 38 11.67 -7.74 38.62
N ALA A 39 12.65 -6.83 38.55
CA ALA A 39 13.67 -6.85 37.50
C ALA A 39 14.68 -7.98 37.76
N ARG A 40 14.72 -8.98 36.87
CA ARG A 40 15.63 -10.12 36.95
C ARG A 40 16.76 -9.95 35.93
N LEU A 41 17.87 -9.40 36.42
CA LEU A 41 19.11 -9.17 35.66
C LEU A 41 20.13 -10.29 35.92
N GLY A 42 19.82 -11.50 35.45
CA GLY A 42 20.69 -12.66 35.62
C GLY A 42 21.68 -12.82 34.47
N GLU A 43 22.81 -13.51 34.72
CA GLU A 43 23.78 -13.84 33.67
C GLU A 43 23.38 -15.09 32.85
N VAL A 44 22.56 -15.97 33.45
CA VAL A 44 22.15 -17.24 32.83
C VAL A 44 20.90 -17.09 31.96
N ASN A 45 19.89 -16.40 32.47
CA ASN A 45 18.64 -16.14 31.78
C ASN A 45 18.64 -14.72 31.24
N ALA A 46 17.98 -14.51 30.11
CA ALA A 46 17.81 -13.18 29.56
C ALA A 46 17.20 -12.21 30.58
N PRO A 47 17.67 -10.96 30.62
CA PRO A 47 17.03 -9.91 31.39
C PRO A 47 15.52 -9.89 31.14
N HIS A 48 14.73 -9.94 32.21
CA HIS A 48 13.26 -9.86 32.13
C HIS A 48 12.66 -9.37 33.45
N PHE A 49 11.49 -8.77 33.36
CA PHE A 49 10.61 -8.59 34.50
C PHE A 49 9.81 -9.86 34.75
N ALA A 50 9.55 -10.13 36.04
CA ALA A 50 8.61 -11.14 36.51
C ALA A 50 7.63 -10.49 37.49
N HIS A 51 6.39 -10.97 37.53
CA HIS A 51 5.41 -10.51 38.54
C HIS A 51 5.91 -10.79 39.97
N ASP A 52 5.68 -9.85 40.88
CA ASP A 52 5.85 -10.06 42.32
C ASP A 52 4.68 -10.87 42.86
N SER A 53 4.93 -12.15 43.15
CA SER A 53 3.91 -13.06 43.70
C SER A 53 3.41 -12.67 45.09
N LYS A 54 4.00 -11.66 45.73
CA LYS A 54 3.49 -11.09 46.99
C LYS A 54 2.41 -10.04 46.79
N GLU A 55 2.28 -9.48 45.59
CA GLU A 55 1.32 -8.39 45.29
C GLU A 55 0.20 -8.79 44.33
N GLY A 56 0.19 -10.03 43.85
CA GLY A 56 -0.89 -10.56 43.03
C GLY A 56 -1.16 -12.02 43.35
N SER A 57 -2.42 -12.44 43.18
CA SER A 57 -2.80 -13.84 43.32
C SER A 57 -2.15 -14.68 42.20
N LYS A 58 -2.01 -15.98 42.45
CA LYS A 58 -1.51 -16.92 41.44
C LYS A 58 -2.40 -16.91 40.20
N GLU A 59 -3.71 -16.86 40.40
CA GLU A 59 -4.73 -16.85 39.35
C GLU A 59 -4.63 -15.58 38.50
N GLU A 60 -4.42 -14.41 39.11
CA GLU A 60 -4.24 -13.14 38.39
C GLU A 60 -2.96 -13.14 37.53
N ILE A 61 -1.86 -13.67 38.07
CA ILE A 61 -0.58 -13.80 37.36
C ILE A 61 -0.70 -14.78 36.18
N GLU A 62 -1.37 -15.91 36.38
CA GLU A 62 -1.60 -16.92 35.34
C GLU A 62 -2.54 -16.41 34.23
N ALA A 63 -3.54 -15.59 34.58
CA ALA A 63 -4.41 -14.92 33.62
C ALA A 63 -3.67 -13.91 32.73
N CYS A 64 -2.52 -13.38 33.19
CA CYS A 64 -1.68 -12.41 32.49
C CYS A 64 -0.79 -13.02 31.37
N LYS A 65 -1.39 -13.92 30.58
CA LYS A 65 -0.72 -14.75 29.55
C LYS A 65 -0.15 -13.98 28.36
N PHE A 66 -0.60 -12.74 28.14
CA PHE A 66 -0.16 -11.88 27.02
C PHE A 66 0.75 -10.73 27.47
N SER A 67 1.25 -10.75 28.71
CA SER A 67 2.10 -9.71 29.30
C SER A 67 3.29 -9.30 28.42
N PHE A 68 3.98 -10.26 27.80
CA PHE A 68 5.03 -9.98 26.81
C PHE A 68 4.53 -9.02 25.71
N TYR A 69 3.47 -9.43 24.99
CA TYR A 69 2.96 -8.66 23.85
C TYR A 69 2.41 -7.31 24.25
N VAL A 70 1.70 -7.24 25.38
CA VAL A 70 1.14 -5.97 25.87
C VAL A 70 2.25 -5.01 26.27
N SER A 71 3.30 -5.48 26.95
CA SER A 71 4.45 -4.64 27.30
C SER A 71 5.19 -4.12 26.06
N VAL A 72 5.40 -4.97 25.04
CA VAL A 72 6.01 -4.59 23.77
C VAL A 72 5.15 -3.57 23.02
N ARG A 73 3.82 -3.76 22.99
CA ARG A 73 2.88 -2.83 22.34
C ARG A 73 2.98 -1.43 22.96
N TYR A 74 3.03 -1.32 24.28
CA TYR A 74 3.14 -0.02 24.95
C TYR A 74 4.50 0.64 24.75
N MET A 75 5.59 -0.12 24.89
CA MET A 75 6.94 0.41 24.58
C MET A 75 7.01 0.87 23.12
N LEU A 76 6.44 0.11 22.18
CA LEU A 76 6.40 0.47 20.78
C LEU A 76 5.70 1.82 20.57
N LYS A 77 4.52 2.01 21.18
CA LYS A 77 3.82 3.31 21.15
C LYS A 77 4.69 4.45 21.67
N GLN A 78 5.40 4.25 22.77
CA GLN A 78 6.32 5.25 23.31
C GLN A 78 7.46 5.56 22.31
N LEU A 79 8.07 4.55 21.69
CA LEU A 79 9.11 4.74 20.67
C LEU A 79 8.62 5.59 19.49
N PHE A 80 7.38 5.40 19.04
CA PHE A 80 6.79 6.22 17.98
C PHE A 80 6.62 7.70 18.38
N GLN A 81 6.52 8.01 19.67
CA GLN A 81 6.51 9.39 20.20
C GLN A 81 7.90 9.97 20.43
N GLU A 82 8.93 9.15 20.50
CA GLU A 82 10.32 9.57 20.70
C GLU A 82 11.06 9.72 19.35
N GLN A 83 10.68 8.91 18.36
CA GLN A 83 11.38 8.74 17.09
C GLN A 83 10.40 8.89 15.93
N GLY A 84 10.81 9.59 14.88
CA GLY A 84 9.96 9.93 13.73
C GLY A 84 10.25 9.08 12.50
N LEU A 85 10.37 7.75 12.63
CA LEU A 85 10.95 6.89 11.59
C LEU A 85 10.31 5.51 11.53
N LEU A 86 9.96 5.05 10.33
CA LEU A 86 9.30 3.76 10.12
C LEU A 86 9.72 3.12 8.79
N MET A 87 10.11 1.85 8.83
CA MET A 87 10.26 1.02 7.62
C MET A 87 8.91 0.45 7.20
N LEU A 88 8.46 0.82 6.01
CA LEU A 88 7.26 0.27 5.37
C LEU A 88 7.61 -0.99 4.55
N PRO A 89 6.77 -2.03 4.60
CA PRO A 89 6.93 -3.21 3.74
C PRO A 89 6.60 -2.85 2.28
N PRO A 90 7.04 -3.67 1.31
CA PRO A 90 6.58 -3.51 -0.06
C PRO A 90 5.05 -3.63 -0.13
N LEU A 91 4.44 -2.92 -1.07
CA LEU A 91 3.05 -3.15 -1.45
C LEU A 91 3.07 -4.04 -2.69
N ASP A 92 2.52 -5.23 -2.56
CA ASP A 92 2.38 -6.17 -3.66
C ASP A 92 0.95 -6.73 -3.75
N VAL A 93 0.65 -7.27 -4.93
CA VAL A 93 -0.60 -7.92 -5.29
C VAL A 93 -0.30 -9.19 -6.06
N ASP A 94 -1.12 -10.21 -5.84
CA ASP A 94 -1.14 -11.42 -6.63
C ASP A 94 -2.28 -11.27 -7.65
N LEU A 95 -1.96 -11.35 -8.94
CA LEU A 95 -2.92 -11.34 -10.03
C LEU A 95 -2.64 -12.58 -10.88
N ASP A 96 -3.60 -13.50 -10.93
CA ASP A 96 -3.51 -14.76 -11.68
C ASP A 96 -2.27 -15.63 -11.36
N GLY A 97 -1.80 -15.59 -10.10
CA GLY A 97 -0.62 -16.32 -9.65
C GLY A 97 0.69 -15.59 -9.91
N GLU A 98 0.65 -14.41 -10.54
CA GLU A 98 1.79 -13.54 -10.72
C GLU A 98 1.84 -12.45 -9.66
N LYS A 99 2.98 -12.36 -8.98
CA LYS A 99 3.22 -11.36 -7.94
C LYS A 99 3.71 -10.05 -8.56
N HIS A 100 2.93 -8.98 -8.45
CA HIS A 100 3.29 -7.64 -8.88
C HIS A 100 3.61 -6.74 -7.69
N VAL A 101 4.78 -6.12 -7.71
CA VAL A 101 5.19 -5.13 -6.70
C VAL A 101 4.77 -3.74 -7.16
N ILE A 102 3.80 -3.14 -6.46
CA ILE A 102 3.30 -1.77 -6.69
C ILE A 102 4.30 -0.76 -6.12
N THR A 103 4.78 -0.99 -4.90
CA THR A 103 5.82 -0.15 -4.27
C THR A 103 6.85 -1.04 -3.58
N LYS A 104 8.13 -0.69 -3.69
CA LYS A 104 9.19 -1.32 -2.90
C LYS A 104 9.06 -0.92 -1.42
N ASN A 105 9.76 -1.63 -0.54
CA ASN A 105 9.92 -1.18 0.84
C ASN A 105 10.59 0.21 0.87
N THR A 106 10.25 1.00 1.88
CA THR A 106 10.79 2.35 1.99
C THR A 106 10.79 2.80 3.44
N ARG A 107 11.80 3.56 3.82
CA ARG A 107 11.88 4.20 5.12
C ARG A 107 11.22 5.57 5.01
N ILE A 108 10.23 5.83 5.86
CA ILE A 108 9.56 7.13 5.93
C ILE A 108 9.93 7.84 7.23
N THR A 109 9.93 9.16 7.17
CA THR A 109 9.96 10.02 8.36
C THR A 109 8.59 10.67 8.57
N TYR A 110 8.30 11.03 9.82
CA TYR A 110 7.11 11.81 10.19
C TYR A 110 7.44 12.74 11.35
N GLU A 111 6.67 13.82 11.48
CA GLU A 111 6.78 14.73 12.62
C GLU A 111 5.90 14.25 13.78
N LEU A 112 6.37 14.44 15.01
CA LEU A 112 5.62 14.01 16.20
C LEU A 112 4.28 14.72 16.36
N LYS A 113 4.15 15.95 15.83
CA LYS A 113 2.89 16.72 15.84
C LYS A 113 1.80 16.09 14.98
N ASP A 114 2.18 15.30 13.98
CA ASP A 114 1.26 14.64 13.04
C ASP A 114 0.85 13.24 13.53
N LEU A 115 1.38 12.82 14.69
CA LEU A 115 1.10 11.53 15.29
C LEU A 115 0.03 11.65 16.37
N ALA A 116 -1.01 10.82 16.25
CA ALA A 116 -2.02 10.60 17.28
C ALA A 116 -2.00 9.14 17.74
N GLN A 117 -2.15 8.89 19.04
CA GLN A 117 -2.25 7.54 19.59
C GLN A 117 -3.70 7.16 19.90
N ASP A 118 -3.97 5.86 19.99
CA ASP A 118 -5.23 5.30 20.50
C ASP A 118 -6.49 5.89 19.85
N THR A 119 -6.38 6.23 18.57
CA THR A 119 -7.39 7.00 17.83
C THR A 119 -8.39 6.09 17.15
N TYR A 120 -9.68 6.44 17.23
CA TYR A 120 -10.75 5.74 16.55
C TYR A 120 -10.96 6.28 15.13
N ILE A 121 -10.99 5.39 14.14
CA ILE A 121 -11.43 5.68 12.78
C ILE A 121 -12.43 4.60 12.40
N ASN A 122 -13.65 5.00 12.03
CA ASN A 122 -14.73 4.08 11.63
C ASN A 122 -14.93 2.92 12.64
N ASN A 123 -14.99 3.26 13.93
CA ASN A 123 -15.14 2.33 15.07
C ASN A 123 -13.97 1.37 15.33
N VAL A 124 -12.85 1.50 14.62
CA VAL A 124 -11.62 0.76 14.94
C VAL A 124 -10.64 1.65 15.67
N LYS A 125 -10.15 1.17 16.82
CA LYS A 125 -9.10 1.82 17.59
C LYS A 125 -7.73 1.44 17.03
N PHE A 126 -7.10 2.38 16.34
CA PHE A 126 -5.73 2.27 15.90
C PHE A 126 -4.76 2.65 17.02
N ASP A 127 -3.61 1.99 17.04
CA ASP A 127 -2.58 2.28 18.04
C ASP A 127 -1.95 3.65 17.79
N ILE A 128 -1.68 3.92 16.52
CA ILE A 128 -1.03 5.12 16.03
C ILE A 128 -1.70 5.52 14.71
N VAL A 129 -1.94 6.81 14.52
CA VAL A 129 -2.36 7.40 13.26
C VAL A 129 -1.38 8.51 12.94
N ILE A 130 -0.74 8.43 11.78
CA ILE A 130 0.19 9.43 11.28
C ILE A 130 -0.49 10.17 10.13
N ALA A 131 -0.72 11.47 10.30
CA ALA A 131 -1.18 12.33 9.22
C ALA A 131 -0.01 12.72 8.32
N VAL A 132 -0.19 12.61 7.01
CA VAL A 132 0.79 13.03 6.01
C VAL A 132 0.06 13.82 4.94
N SER A 133 0.04 15.15 5.08
CA SER A 133 -0.83 16.02 4.27
C SER A 133 -2.29 15.54 4.33
N GLU A 134 -2.95 15.35 3.19
CA GLU A 134 -4.34 14.87 3.07
C GLU A 134 -4.48 13.34 3.21
N ARG A 135 -3.46 12.63 3.70
CA ARG A 135 -3.48 11.17 3.86
C ARG A 135 -3.21 10.75 5.29
N LYS A 136 -3.67 9.55 5.64
CA LYS A 136 -3.46 8.95 6.96
C LYS A 136 -2.80 7.59 6.80
N LEU A 137 -1.78 7.33 7.60
CA LEU A 137 -1.23 6.00 7.83
C LEU A 137 -1.64 5.54 9.22
N CYS A 138 -2.54 4.57 9.27
CA CYS A 138 -3.02 3.96 10.51
C CYS A 138 -2.22 2.70 10.81
N LEU A 139 -1.65 2.62 12.00
CA LEU A 139 -0.90 1.46 12.47
C LEU A 139 -1.74 0.66 13.46
N TYR A 140 -1.84 -0.64 13.23
CA TYR A 140 -2.48 -1.58 14.13
C TYR A 140 -1.45 -2.59 14.64
N ILE A 141 -1.21 -2.60 15.95
CA ILE A 141 -0.25 -3.49 16.60
C ILE A 141 -0.99 -4.76 17.06
N SER A 142 -0.81 -5.86 16.34
CA SER A 142 -1.51 -7.12 16.61
C SER A 142 -0.65 -8.10 17.40
N HIS A 143 -1.34 -9.00 18.12
CA HIS A 143 -0.73 -10.13 18.82
C HIS A 143 -1.80 -11.23 19.01
N PRO A 144 -1.45 -12.45 19.48
CA PRO A 144 -2.42 -13.54 19.60
C PRO A 144 -3.67 -13.26 20.46
N GLY A 145 -3.62 -12.26 21.35
CA GLY A 145 -4.76 -11.80 22.17
C GLY A 145 -5.51 -10.59 21.59
N ARG A 146 -5.04 -10.05 20.46
CA ARG A 146 -5.60 -8.90 19.73
C ARG A 146 -5.28 -9.09 18.24
N PRO A 147 -6.03 -9.93 17.51
CA PRO A 147 -5.82 -10.11 16.08
C PRO A 147 -6.11 -8.81 15.32
N ALA A 148 -5.56 -8.69 14.11
CA ALA A 148 -5.94 -7.61 13.20
C ALA A 148 -7.44 -7.71 12.84
N PRO A 149 -8.15 -6.58 12.81
CA PRO A 149 -9.55 -6.57 12.40
C PRO A 149 -9.65 -6.74 10.88
N ILE A 150 -10.78 -7.31 10.44
CA ILE A 150 -11.12 -7.47 9.03
C ILE A 150 -11.84 -6.20 8.57
N TYR A 151 -11.38 -5.58 7.48
CA TYR A 151 -11.95 -4.32 6.96
C TYR A 151 -12.59 -4.52 5.59
N ASP A 152 -13.91 -4.31 5.50
CA ASP A 152 -14.60 -4.18 4.21
C ASP A 152 -14.89 -2.72 3.84
N TYR A 153 -15.09 -1.84 4.82
CA TYR A 153 -15.50 -0.45 4.61
C TYR A 153 -14.36 0.49 4.18
N LEU A 154 -13.10 0.17 4.50
CA LEU A 154 -11.96 0.99 4.07
C LEU A 154 -11.67 0.90 2.58
N ARG A 155 -12.25 -0.08 1.86
CA ARG A 155 -11.99 -0.28 0.43
C ARG A 155 -12.25 0.98 -0.42
N MET A 156 -13.18 1.82 0.01
CA MET A 156 -13.57 3.05 -0.68
C MET A 156 -12.76 4.29 -0.25
N ASP A 157 -12.00 4.22 0.84
CA ASP A 157 -11.24 5.35 1.37
C ASP A 157 -9.89 5.50 0.62
N LYS A 158 -9.80 6.52 -0.24
CA LYS A 158 -8.59 6.77 -1.04
C LYS A 158 -7.47 7.50 -0.27
N HIS A 159 -7.72 7.90 0.97
CA HIS A 159 -6.81 8.75 1.76
C HIS A 159 -6.18 8.02 2.95
N THR A 160 -6.71 6.85 3.34
CA THR A 160 -6.21 6.10 4.50
C THR A 160 -5.51 4.82 4.07
N ALA A 161 -4.29 4.58 4.54
CA ALA A 161 -3.64 3.28 4.47
C ALA A 161 -3.57 2.67 5.88
N VAL A 162 -3.69 1.35 5.96
CA VAL A 162 -3.62 0.59 7.21
C VAL A 162 -2.48 -0.41 7.15
N LEU A 163 -1.55 -0.28 8.09
CA LEU A 163 -0.41 -1.15 8.27
C LEU A 163 -0.55 -1.93 9.60
N GLU A 164 -0.41 -3.24 9.52
CA GLU A 164 -0.28 -4.10 10.67
C GLU A 164 1.18 -4.20 11.11
N LEU A 165 1.40 -4.17 12.44
CA LEU A 165 2.66 -4.52 13.09
C LEU A 165 2.43 -5.77 13.96
N GLU A 166 2.77 -6.95 13.42
CA GLU A 166 2.53 -8.24 14.05
C GLU A 166 3.61 -8.60 15.08
N LEU A 167 3.28 -8.49 16.37
CA LEU A 167 4.25 -8.69 17.45
C LEU A 167 4.72 -10.14 17.60
N ILE A 168 4.06 -11.13 16.99
CA ILE A 168 4.55 -12.51 16.98
C ILE A 168 5.91 -12.63 16.29
N HIS A 169 6.16 -11.81 15.26
CA HIS A 169 7.45 -11.74 14.59
C HIS A 169 8.52 -11.08 15.46
N PHE A 170 8.15 -10.05 16.21
CA PHE A 170 9.05 -9.46 17.19
C PHE A 170 9.38 -10.44 18.34
N ALA A 171 8.41 -11.22 18.82
CA ALA A 171 8.65 -12.24 19.84
C ALA A 171 9.71 -13.27 19.39
N LYS A 172 9.64 -13.69 18.13
CA LYS A 172 10.66 -14.56 17.53
C LYS A 172 12.02 -13.87 17.46
N LEU A 173 12.09 -12.64 16.94
CA LEU A 173 13.32 -11.85 16.88
C LEU A 173 13.96 -11.70 18.27
N PHE A 174 13.15 -11.35 19.28
CA PHE A 174 13.60 -11.21 20.65
C PHE A 174 14.18 -12.54 21.17
N SER A 175 13.48 -13.66 21.01
CA SER A 175 13.97 -14.96 21.45
C SER A 175 15.32 -15.37 20.82
N GLU A 176 15.56 -14.96 19.57
CA GLU A 176 16.79 -15.28 18.83
C GLU A 176 17.94 -14.33 19.16
N SER A 177 17.65 -13.07 19.53
CA SER A 177 18.65 -11.98 19.57
C SER A 177 18.80 -11.27 20.91
N HIS A 178 18.00 -11.61 21.93
CA HIS A 178 18.02 -10.99 23.27
C HIS A 178 19.37 -11.05 24.03
N ARG A 179 20.35 -11.82 23.56
CA ARG A 179 21.71 -11.86 24.13
C ARG A 179 22.67 -10.85 23.49
N LEU A 180 22.29 -10.27 22.36
CA LEU A 180 23.15 -9.39 21.57
C LEU A 180 22.79 -7.91 21.77
N LYS A 181 21.52 -7.63 22.04
CA LYS A 181 20.95 -6.29 22.15
C LYS A 181 19.80 -6.32 23.16
N SER A 182 19.61 -5.19 23.85
CA SER A 182 18.45 -4.99 24.72
C SER A 182 17.14 -5.10 23.95
N ALA A 183 16.04 -5.35 24.67
CA ALA A 183 14.73 -5.46 24.05
C ALA A 183 14.33 -4.16 23.32
N LYS A 184 14.65 -3.00 23.91
CA LYS A 184 14.38 -1.67 23.35
C LYS A 184 15.14 -1.47 22.04
N GLN A 185 16.43 -1.80 22.00
CA GLN A 185 17.22 -1.65 20.77
C GLN A 185 16.73 -2.60 19.67
N LEU A 186 16.40 -3.85 20.00
CA LEU A 186 15.81 -4.78 19.03
C LEU A 186 14.48 -4.26 18.47
N LEU A 187 13.65 -3.65 19.31
CA LEU A 187 12.36 -3.11 18.91
C LEU A 187 12.52 -1.89 18.00
N GLN A 188 13.45 -0.98 18.33
CA GLN A 188 13.82 0.16 17.49
C GLN A 188 14.32 -0.31 16.12
N ASP A 189 15.29 -1.22 16.07
CA ASP A 189 15.82 -1.78 14.82
C ASP A 189 14.71 -2.43 13.97
N TRP A 190 13.79 -3.14 14.62
CA TRP A 190 12.66 -3.77 13.96
C TRP A 190 11.72 -2.74 13.31
N VAL A 191 11.38 -1.66 14.02
CA VAL A 191 10.54 -0.56 13.48
C VAL A 191 11.24 0.16 12.33
N GLU A 192 12.52 0.44 12.49
CA GLU A 192 13.25 1.34 11.60
C GLU A 192 13.84 0.68 10.35
N SER A 193 14.11 -0.62 10.40
CA SER A 193 14.89 -1.30 9.35
C SER A 193 14.30 -2.61 8.84
N SER A 194 13.46 -3.29 9.63
CA SER A 194 12.87 -4.57 9.23
C SER A 194 11.57 -4.40 8.43
N ILE A 195 11.29 -5.35 7.53
CA ILE A 195 9.96 -5.53 6.92
C ILE A 195 9.18 -6.73 7.49
N LYS A 196 9.84 -7.60 8.27
CA LYS A 196 9.22 -8.83 8.80
C LYS A 196 8.15 -8.48 9.83
N GLY A 197 6.96 -9.09 9.71
CA GLY A 197 5.82 -8.80 10.57
C GLY A 197 5.17 -7.44 10.34
N LYS A 198 5.36 -6.87 9.15
CA LYS A 198 4.68 -5.64 8.73
C LYS A 198 3.87 -5.94 7.48
N HIS A 199 2.56 -5.74 7.56
CA HIS A 199 1.63 -6.16 6.52
C HIS A 199 0.63 -5.07 6.19
N TRP A 200 0.44 -4.77 4.90
CA TRP A 200 -0.62 -3.87 4.47
C TRP A 200 -1.97 -4.59 4.63
N ILE A 201 -2.74 -4.18 5.64
CA ILE A 201 -4.14 -4.62 5.74
C ILE A 201 -4.96 -3.93 4.64
N TYR A 202 -4.71 -2.64 4.46
CA TYR A 202 -5.32 -1.85 3.39
C TYR A 202 -4.34 -0.81 2.87
N ASN A 203 -4.33 -0.61 1.55
CA ASN A 203 -3.62 0.48 0.92
C ASN A 203 -4.39 0.90 -0.34
N PRO A 204 -4.82 2.16 -0.48
CA PRO A 204 -5.67 2.58 -1.60
C PRO A 204 -4.99 2.38 -2.97
N ARG A 205 -3.65 2.42 -3.00
CA ARG A 205 -2.86 2.15 -4.22
C ARG A 205 -3.05 0.73 -4.76
N ARG A 206 -3.43 -0.23 -3.90
CA ARG A 206 -3.77 -1.60 -4.33
C ARG A 206 -5.00 -1.59 -5.24
N SER A 207 -6.07 -0.92 -4.79
CA SER A 207 -7.30 -0.80 -5.57
C SER A 207 -7.08 -0.01 -6.86
N GLU A 208 -6.37 1.11 -6.79
CA GLU A 208 -6.03 1.94 -7.95
C GLU A 208 -5.23 1.16 -9.01
N TRP A 209 -4.24 0.37 -8.57
CA TRP A 209 -3.44 -0.45 -9.48
C TRP A 209 -4.28 -1.54 -10.16
N LEU A 210 -5.15 -2.22 -9.41
CA LEU A 210 -6.05 -3.25 -9.96
C LEU A 210 -7.06 -2.66 -10.95
N GLU A 211 -7.59 -1.46 -10.69
CA GLU A 211 -8.44 -0.73 -11.63
C GLU A 211 -7.69 -0.41 -12.92
N TYR A 212 -6.46 0.09 -12.81
CA TYR A 212 -5.61 0.40 -13.96
C TYR A 212 -5.33 -0.84 -14.84
N GLN A 213 -5.02 -1.99 -14.25
CA GLN A 213 -4.82 -3.22 -15.03
C GLN A 213 -6.10 -3.65 -15.77
N ARG A 214 -7.26 -3.64 -15.10
CA ARG A 214 -8.54 -3.95 -15.74
C ARG A 214 -8.87 -2.99 -16.90
N THR A 215 -8.51 -1.72 -16.79
CA THR A 215 -8.71 -0.77 -17.89
C THR A 215 -7.75 -1.01 -19.06
N LYS A 216 -6.52 -1.46 -18.78
CA LYS A 216 -5.56 -1.85 -19.83
C LYS A 216 -5.97 -3.10 -20.60
N GLU A 217 -6.61 -4.05 -19.93
CA GLU A 217 -7.06 -5.31 -20.53
C GLU A 217 -8.35 -5.17 -21.36
N LYS A 218 -9.12 -4.09 -21.16
CA LYS A 218 -10.22 -3.76 -22.07
C LYS A 218 -9.63 -3.23 -23.38
N PRO A 219 -9.80 -3.91 -24.52
CA PRO A 219 -9.28 -3.41 -25.79
C PRO A 219 -9.95 -2.08 -26.13
N ASP A 220 -9.13 -1.07 -26.46
CA ASP A 220 -9.58 0.31 -26.73
C ASP A 220 -10.50 0.43 -27.96
N GLU A 221 -10.48 -0.51 -28.91
CA GLU A 221 -11.42 -0.57 -30.03
C GLU A 221 -11.69 -2.04 -30.42
N PRO A 222 -12.95 -2.41 -30.80
CA PRO A 222 -13.18 -3.66 -31.49
C PRO A 222 -12.32 -3.72 -32.76
N PRO A 223 -11.81 -4.89 -33.18
CA PRO A 223 -11.02 -5.00 -34.40
C PRO A 223 -11.81 -4.41 -35.57
N LYS A 224 -11.24 -3.38 -36.23
CA LYS A 224 -11.82 -2.71 -37.41
C LYS A 224 -12.42 -3.75 -38.35
N SER A 225 -13.70 -3.60 -38.67
CA SER A 225 -14.40 -4.52 -39.56
C SER A 225 -13.73 -4.51 -40.95
N THR A 226 -13.96 -5.56 -41.74
CA THR A 226 -13.50 -5.60 -43.13
C THR A 226 -13.94 -4.35 -43.90
N LEU A 227 -15.13 -3.81 -43.60
CA LEU A 227 -15.66 -2.60 -44.22
C LEU A 227 -14.85 -1.34 -43.85
N ASP A 228 -14.42 -1.22 -42.59
CA ASP A 228 -13.63 -0.07 -42.12
C ASP A 228 -12.23 -0.06 -42.73
N ARG A 229 -11.62 -1.25 -42.88
CA ARG A 229 -10.34 -1.42 -43.58
C ARG A 229 -10.43 -1.04 -45.06
N ILE A 230 -11.53 -1.41 -45.72
CA ILE A 230 -11.79 -1.03 -47.13
C ILE A 230 -11.97 0.48 -47.25
N LYS A 231 -12.73 1.12 -46.35
CA LYS A 231 -12.91 2.59 -46.35
C LYS A 231 -11.58 3.34 -46.16
N GLU A 232 -10.71 2.86 -45.27
CA GLU A 232 -9.38 3.45 -45.08
C GLU A 232 -8.46 3.26 -46.29
N GLN A 233 -8.52 2.10 -46.95
CA GLN A 233 -7.78 1.89 -48.19
C GLN A 233 -8.29 2.81 -49.31
N ILE A 234 -9.60 2.95 -49.47
CA ILE A 234 -10.20 3.87 -50.45
C ILE A 234 -9.80 5.32 -50.15
N ALA A 235 -9.76 5.72 -48.88
CA ALA A 235 -9.36 7.07 -48.46
C ALA A 235 -7.86 7.36 -48.68
N LYS A 236 -7.01 6.32 -48.70
CA LYS A 236 -5.57 6.44 -48.98
C LYS A 236 -5.23 6.39 -50.46
N THR A 237 -6.14 5.96 -51.31
CA THR A 237 -5.91 5.88 -52.76
C THR A 237 -6.08 7.26 -53.40
N GLU A 238 -5.08 7.69 -54.18
CA GLU A 238 -5.15 8.92 -54.96
C GLU A 238 -6.39 8.96 -55.84
N THR A 239 -7.20 10.03 -55.71
CA THR A 239 -8.32 10.28 -56.60
C THR A 239 -7.81 10.80 -57.94
N CYS A 240 -8.38 10.30 -59.03
CA CYS A 240 -8.00 10.65 -60.39
C CYS A 240 -9.26 11.04 -61.18
N LYS A 241 -9.08 11.92 -62.18
CA LYS A 241 -10.10 12.14 -63.21
C LYS A 241 -9.95 11.08 -64.29
N TYR A 242 -11.00 10.30 -64.48
CA TYR A 242 -11.14 9.26 -65.50
C TYR A 242 -12.01 9.75 -66.64
N HIS A 243 -11.69 9.32 -67.86
CA HIS A 243 -12.49 9.50 -69.07
C HIS A 243 -12.98 8.14 -69.55
N CYS A 244 -14.29 7.94 -69.58
CA CYS A 244 -14.88 6.69 -70.07
C CYS A 244 -14.71 6.56 -71.60
N VAL A 245 -14.15 5.44 -72.06
CA VAL A 245 -13.91 5.21 -73.50
C VAL A 245 -15.23 5.09 -74.28
N PHE A 246 -16.28 4.55 -73.68
CA PHE A 246 -17.57 4.30 -74.35
C PHE A 246 -18.49 5.51 -74.35
N CYS A 247 -18.86 6.00 -73.16
CA CYS A 247 -19.86 7.07 -73.05
C CYS A 247 -19.26 8.48 -73.01
N LYS A 248 -17.93 8.60 -73.07
CA LYS A 248 -17.16 9.86 -73.09
C LYS A 248 -17.33 10.75 -71.85
N LEU A 249 -17.91 10.23 -70.77
CA LEU A 249 -18.07 10.94 -69.50
C LEU A 249 -16.72 11.06 -68.79
N ASP A 250 -16.41 12.27 -68.34
CA ASP A 250 -15.34 12.51 -67.37
C ASP A 250 -15.91 12.39 -65.94
N PHE A 251 -15.25 11.64 -65.06
CA PHE A 251 -15.67 11.44 -63.67
C PHE A 251 -14.47 11.28 -62.73
N GLU A 252 -14.67 11.53 -61.44
CA GLU A 252 -13.65 11.33 -60.40
C GLU A 252 -13.82 9.95 -59.76
N GLY A 253 -12.71 9.25 -59.56
CA GLY A 253 -12.67 7.92 -58.94
C GLY A 253 -11.30 7.61 -58.35
N SER A 254 -11.14 6.46 -57.72
CA SER A 254 -9.84 5.98 -57.24
C SER A 254 -9.38 4.78 -58.06
N SER A 255 -8.12 4.35 -57.94
CA SER A 255 -7.64 3.13 -58.63
C SER A 255 -8.41 1.86 -58.22
N LEU A 256 -9.08 1.88 -57.07
CA LEU A 256 -9.94 0.79 -56.58
C LEU A 256 -11.40 0.93 -57.02
N LEU A 257 -11.83 2.13 -57.44
CA LEU A 257 -13.20 2.47 -57.82
C LEU A 257 -13.18 3.38 -59.06
N ASN A 258 -12.83 2.79 -60.21
CA ASN A 258 -12.68 3.45 -61.51
C ASN A 258 -13.80 3.10 -62.51
N ARG A 259 -14.94 2.64 -62.01
CA ARG A 259 -16.11 2.25 -62.82
C ARG A 259 -16.90 3.48 -63.24
N CYS A 260 -17.19 3.61 -64.52
CA CYS A 260 -17.94 4.74 -65.05
C CYS A 260 -19.37 4.77 -64.46
N PRO A 261 -19.83 5.87 -63.85
CA PRO A 261 -21.14 5.93 -63.22
C PRO A 261 -22.32 5.91 -64.21
N LYS A 262 -22.07 6.22 -65.49
CA LYS A 262 -23.12 6.28 -66.53
C LYS A 262 -23.35 4.96 -67.25
N CYS A 263 -22.28 4.25 -67.62
CA CYS A 263 -22.37 3.01 -68.38
C CYS A 263 -21.88 1.78 -67.60
N ASN A 264 -21.44 1.97 -66.36
CA ASN A 264 -21.05 0.90 -65.43
C ASN A 264 -19.86 0.04 -65.91
N ASP A 265 -19.00 0.60 -66.77
CA ASP A 265 -17.85 -0.08 -67.38
C ASP A 265 -16.52 0.31 -66.69
N TYR A 266 -15.51 -0.55 -66.75
CA TYR A 266 -14.16 -0.33 -66.19
C TYR A 266 -13.18 0.28 -67.21
N LEU A 267 -13.53 0.33 -68.49
CA LEU A 267 -12.66 0.86 -69.55
C LEU A 267 -12.62 2.39 -69.54
N CYS A 268 -11.71 2.93 -68.73
CA CYS A 268 -11.51 4.37 -68.55
C CYS A 268 -10.03 4.75 -68.63
N VAL A 269 -9.74 5.93 -69.17
CA VAL A 269 -8.36 6.49 -69.29
C VAL A 269 -8.15 7.55 -68.21
N ILE A 270 -7.00 7.55 -67.54
CA ILE A 270 -6.65 8.58 -66.55
C ILE A 270 -6.30 9.88 -67.30
N ARG A 271 -7.05 10.96 -67.06
CA ARG A 271 -6.79 12.29 -67.63
C ARG A 271 -5.91 13.17 -66.73
N LYS A 272 -6.06 13.05 -65.41
CA LYS A 272 -5.31 13.86 -64.43
C LYS A 272 -5.30 13.19 -63.06
N ARG A 273 -4.13 13.08 -62.44
CA ARG A 273 -4.02 12.70 -61.02
C ARG A 273 -4.33 13.93 -60.16
N LEU A 274 -5.22 13.78 -59.17
CA LEU A 274 -5.50 14.84 -58.20
C LEU A 274 -4.65 14.53 -56.96
N ASN A 275 -3.68 15.38 -56.65
CA ASN A 275 -2.90 15.23 -55.42
C ASN A 275 -3.82 15.45 -54.22
N SER A 276 -3.70 14.60 -53.19
CA SER A 276 -4.44 14.73 -51.94
C SER A 276 -4.16 16.07 -51.28
N VAL A 277 -5.21 16.78 -50.89
CA VAL A 277 -5.12 18.00 -50.09
C VAL A 277 -4.58 17.59 -48.71
N THR A 278 -3.40 18.08 -48.36
CA THR A 278 -2.88 18.04 -46.99
C THR A 278 -3.86 18.74 -46.06
N SER A 279 -4.42 18.01 -45.09
CA SER A 279 -5.27 18.59 -44.05
C SER A 279 -4.41 19.54 -43.21
N THR A 280 -4.51 20.84 -43.48
CA THR A 280 -3.99 21.86 -42.58
C THR A 280 -4.94 22.00 -41.40
N ALA A 281 -4.44 21.72 -40.21
CA ALA A 281 -5.15 21.89 -38.96
C ALA A 281 -5.58 23.36 -38.78
N VAL A 282 -6.87 23.62 -38.80
CA VAL A 282 -7.42 24.93 -38.46
C VAL A 282 -7.44 25.07 -36.93
N LYS A 283 -6.50 25.85 -36.38
CA LYS A 283 -6.58 26.37 -35.01
C LYS A 283 -7.63 27.48 -34.97
N GLY A 284 -8.88 27.15 -34.65
CA GLY A 284 -9.93 28.11 -34.31
C GLY A 284 -9.88 28.49 -32.83
N LYS A 285 -9.49 29.73 -32.53
CA LYS A 285 -9.63 30.33 -31.19
C LYS A 285 -11.12 30.65 -30.94
N TYR A 286 -11.69 30.12 -29.87
CA TYR A 286 -12.99 30.58 -29.36
C TYR A 286 -12.83 31.95 -28.68
N ARG A 287 -13.61 32.94 -29.12
CA ARG A 287 -13.97 34.12 -28.31
C ARG A 287 -15.46 34.40 -28.50
N TYR A 288 -16.19 34.30 -27.40
CA TYR A 288 -17.60 34.64 -27.27
C TYR A 288 -17.82 36.16 -27.39
N ARG A 289 -18.91 36.54 -28.04
CA ARG A 289 -19.76 37.67 -27.65
C ARG A 289 -21.18 37.15 -27.57
#